data_AF-A0A9E4GSL0-F1
#
_entry.id   AF-A0A9E4GSL0-F1
#
_cell.length_a   1.000
_cell.length_b   1.000
_cell.length_c   1.000
_cell.angle_alpha   90.00
_cell.angle_beta   90.00
_cell.angle_gamma   90.00
#
_symmetry.space_group_name_H-M   'P 1'
#
loop_
_entity.id
_entity.type
_entity.pdbx_description
1 polymer ?
#
loop_
_entity_poly.entity_id
_entity_poly.type
_entity_poly.pdbx_seq_one_letter_code
_entity_poly.pdbx_strand_id
1 'polypeptide(L)'
;LHPPDDLEDVLHLEYDLRCYLKIAFVNPLGVKHKFQTLVRWSRGRFAPGYEADVLFPATEPGRQGAIIREARFLLAGHLLLLAIALLTGQWMLIVLVTLANFYGDWLLYLLNNTQHVGLMDNVPDFRLCTRTFHVNPFFRFLYWHMNYHIEHHMYAAVPCYNLRRLHEAVRHDLPPVSDGLVATWREIIDIMRRQHEDPTWQYRVTLPESANPPREFLPRPDYRPDPLPA
;
A
#
# COMPACT_ATOMS: atom_id res chain seq x y z
N LEU A 1 -2.40 10.34 3.74
CA LEU A 1 -2.77 9.00 4.18
C LEU A 1 -4.09 9.13 4.92
N HIS A 2 -5.06 8.25 4.66
CA HIS A 2 -6.37 8.18 5.33
C HIS A 2 -6.36 6.98 6.28
N PRO A 3 -5.70 7.09 7.45
CA PRO A 3 -5.71 6.02 8.43
C PRO A 3 -7.12 5.83 9.02
N PRO A 4 -7.47 4.58 9.39
CA PRO A 4 -6.64 3.37 9.36
C PRO A 4 -6.72 2.56 8.04
N ASP A 5 -7.41 3.05 7.01
CA ASP A 5 -7.98 2.19 5.97
C ASP A 5 -7.33 2.31 4.58
N ASP A 6 -6.36 3.19 4.39
CA ASP A 6 -5.53 3.20 3.18
C ASP A 6 -4.49 2.06 3.12
N LEU A 7 -4.34 1.32 4.23
CA LEU A 7 -3.44 0.18 4.40
C LEU A 7 -1.95 0.51 4.18
N GLU A 8 -1.61 1.80 4.05
CA GLU A 8 -0.24 2.31 3.96
C GLU A 8 0.27 2.73 5.35
N ASP A 9 -0.63 3.19 6.23
CA ASP A 9 -0.34 3.44 7.65
C ASP A 9 -0.35 2.12 8.46
N VAL A 10 0.82 1.72 8.95
CA VAL A 10 1.10 0.40 9.57
C VAL A 10 1.52 0.49 11.05
N LEU A 11 1.21 1.60 11.71
CA LEU A 11 1.25 1.72 13.17
C LEU A 11 -0.09 1.15 13.69
N HIS A 12 -0.27 -0.03 14.29
CA HIS A 12 0.57 -1.02 14.96
C HIS A 12 0.42 -2.40 14.28
N LEU A 13 1.06 -2.62 13.14
CA LEU A 13 0.92 -3.90 12.45
C LEU A 13 1.76 -4.98 13.14
N GLU A 14 1.12 -5.96 13.78
CA GLU A 14 1.82 -7.13 14.33
C GLU A 14 2.20 -8.10 13.19
N TYR A 15 3.49 -8.16 12.87
CA TYR A 15 4.03 -9.16 11.95
C TYR A 15 4.38 -10.45 12.69
N ASP A 16 3.50 -11.44 12.62
CA ASP A 16 3.84 -12.82 12.94
C ASP A 16 4.43 -13.51 11.70
N LEU A 17 5.62 -14.12 11.82
CA LEU A 17 6.25 -14.92 10.76
C LEU A 17 5.31 -16.01 10.24
N ARG A 18 4.46 -16.59 11.11
CA ARG A 18 3.46 -17.58 10.70
C ARG A 18 2.37 -16.95 9.83
N CYS A 19 1.98 -15.72 10.11
CA CYS A 19 1.03 -14.96 9.30
C CYS A 19 1.63 -14.65 7.93
N TYR A 20 2.89 -14.17 7.91
CA TYR A 20 3.63 -13.96 6.67
C TYR A 20 3.68 -15.23 5.83
N LEU A 21 4.16 -16.36 6.36
CA LEU A 21 4.27 -17.61 5.59
C LEU A 21 2.90 -18.13 5.08
N LYS A 22 1.82 -17.89 5.82
CA LYS A 22 0.45 -18.30 5.44
C LYS A 22 -0.19 -17.41 4.39
N ILE A 23 0.22 -16.15 4.25
CA ILE A 23 -0.39 -15.17 3.33
C ILE A 23 0.49 -14.94 2.11
N ALA A 24 1.81 -14.92 2.31
CA ALA A 24 2.81 -14.58 1.31
C ALA A 24 2.89 -15.58 0.14
N PHE A 25 2.64 -16.87 0.38
CA PHE A 25 2.79 -17.89 -0.66
C PHE A 25 1.47 -18.25 -1.34
N VAL A 26 0.42 -18.48 -0.54
CA VAL A 26 -0.94 -18.73 -1.00
C VAL A 26 -1.89 -18.08 -0.01
N ASN A 27 -2.80 -17.21 -0.47
CA ASN A 27 -3.66 -16.40 0.37
C ASN A 27 -5.14 -16.82 0.27
N PRO A 28 -5.55 -17.96 0.84
CA PRO A 28 -6.94 -18.43 0.75
C PRO A 28 -7.91 -17.51 1.50
N LEU A 29 -7.44 -16.83 2.54
CA LEU A 29 -8.24 -15.85 3.29
C LEU A 29 -8.53 -14.61 2.43
N GLY A 30 -7.55 -14.15 1.66
CA GLY A 30 -7.70 -13.07 0.70
C GLY A 30 -8.72 -13.41 -0.38
N VAL A 31 -8.68 -14.63 -0.92
CA VAL A 31 -9.69 -15.11 -1.91
C VAL A 31 -11.09 -15.01 -1.31
N LYS A 32 -11.28 -15.57 -0.11
CA LYS A 32 -12.58 -15.55 0.59
C LYS A 32 -13.04 -14.11 0.83
N HIS A 33 -12.16 -13.26 1.35
CA HIS A 33 -12.49 -11.86 1.67
C HIS A 33 -12.87 -11.07 0.42
N LYS A 34 -12.05 -11.12 -0.65
CA LYS A 34 -12.35 -10.43 -1.91
C LYS A 34 -13.64 -10.90 -2.54
N PHE A 35 -13.90 -12.22 -2.55
CA PHE A 35 -15.15 -12.77 -3.06
C PHE A 35 -16.35 -12.27 -2.25
N GLN A 36 -16.28 -12.33 -0.92
CA GLN A 36 -17.35 -11.82 -0.04
C GLN A 36 -17.60 -10.32 -0.27
N THR A 37 -16.54 -9.51 -0.40
CA THR A 37 -16.64 -8.07 -0.68
C THR A 37 -17.29 -7.80 -2.03
N LEU A 38 -16.88 -8.48 -3.11
CA LEU A 38 -17.52 -8.34 -4.43
C LEU A 38 -19.01 -8.72 -4.40
N VAL A 39 -19.37 -9.78 -3.68
CA VAL A 39 -20.78 -10.18 -3.53
C VAL A 39 -21.58 -9.16 -2.71
N ARG A 40 -21.00 -8.58 -1.65
CA ARG A 40 -21.63 -7.51 -0.87
C ARG A 40 -21.85 -6.26 -1.74
N TRP A 41 -20.80 -5.80 -2.42
CA TRP A 41 -20.84 -4.63 -3.29
C TRP A 41 -21.79 -4.81 -4.47
N SER A 42 -21.86 -6.00 -5.09
CA SER A 42 -22.79 -6.25 -6.20
C SER A 42 -24.28 -6.17 -5.78
N ARG A 43 -24.55 -6.33 -4.48
CA ARG A 43 -25.84 -6.20 -3.81
C ARG A 43 -26.08 -4.82 -3.20
N GLY A 44 -25.16 -3.86 -3.38
CA GLY A 44 -25.25 -2.52 -2.78
C GLY A 44 -25.12 -2.52 -1.26
N ARG A 45 -24.39 -3.49 -0.69
CA ARG A 45 -24.11 -3.55 0.74
C ARG A 45 -22.68 -3.15 1.00
N PHE A 46 -22.50 -2.07 1.75
CA PHE A 46 -21.20 -1.56 2.17
C PHE A 46 -21.02 -1.83 3.67
N ALA A 47 -19.80 -2.17 4.07
CA ALA A 47 -19.49 -2.34 5.49
C ALA A 47 -19.56 -0.97 6.19
N PRO A 48 -20.06 -0.90 7.44
CA PRO A 48 -20.01 0.34 8.23
C PRO A 48 -18.55 0.74 8.47
N GLY A 49 -18.29 2.04 8.66
CA GLY A 49 -16.94 2.59 8.70
C GLY A 49 -16.49 3.04 7.31
N TYR A 50 -15.23 2.81 6.97
CA TYR A 50 -14.60 3.38 5.77
C TYR A 50 -15.37 3.19 4.46
N GLU A 51 -15.91 2.00 4.20
CA GLU A 51 -16.66 1.76 2.96
C GLU A 51 -17.91 2.65 2.86
N ALA A 52 -18.73 2.67 3.91
CA ALA A 52 -20.01 3.39 3.92
C ALA A 52 -19.89 4.88 4.27
N ASP A 53 -18.84 5.28 4.97
CA ASP A 53 -18.70 6.65 5.50
C ASP A 53 -17.74 7.50 4.66
N VAL A 54 -16.75 6.88 3.99
CA VAL A 54 -15.68 7.59 3.27
C VAL A 54 -15.65 7.24 1.77
N LEU A 55 -15.57 5.95 1.44
CA LEU A 55 -15.39 5.52 0.04
C LEU A 55 -16.67 5.65 -0.79
N PHE A 56 -17.80 5.25 -0.22
CA PHE A 56 -19.09 5.20 -0.91
C PHE A 56 -20.21 5.76 -0.02
N PRO A 57 -20.12 7.03 0.39
CA PRO A 57 -21.10 7.64 1.27
C PRO A 57 -22.48 7.69 0.63
N ALA A 58 -23.52 7.55 1.46
CA ALA A 58 -24.92 7.58 1.00
C ALA A 58 -25.31 8.93 0.36
N THR A 59 -24.55 9.99 0.66
CA THR A 59 -24.67 11.32 0.04
C THR A 59 -24.23 11.31 -1.44
N GLU A 60 -23.47 10.32 -1.89
CA GLU A 60 -22.92 10.21 -3.25
C GLU A 60 -23.42 8.94 -3.96
N PRO A 61 -24.73 8.83 -4.28
CA PRO A 61 -25.33 7.62 -4.86
C PRO A 61 -24.73 7.26 -6.23
N GLY A 62 -24.17 8.23 -6.95
CA GLY A 62 -23.44 8.00 -8.20
C GLY A 62 -22.22 7.09 -8.02
N ARG A 63 -21.43 7.29 -6.94
CA ARG A 63 -20.27 6.44 -6.63
C ARG A 63 -20.69 5.05 -6.20
N GLN A 64 -21.72 4.94 -5.35
CA GLN A 64 -22.31 3.65 -4.98
C GLN A 64 -22.78 2.88 -6.22
N GLY A 65 -23.51 3.54 -7.12
CA GLY A 65 -23.95 2.94 -8.37
C GLY A 65 -22.80 2.46 -9.26
N ALA A 66 -21.70 3.23 -9.33
CA ALA A 66 -20.52 2.86 -10.10
C ALA A 66 -19.85 1.58 -9.56
N ILE A 67 -19.56 1.54 -8.25
CA ILE A 67 -18.92 0.36 -7.65
C ILE A 67 -19.81 -0.89 -7.68
N ILE A 68 -21.13 -0.73 -7.55
CA ILE A 68 -22.09 -1.84 -7.70
C ILE A 68 -22.01 -2.44 -9.12
N ARG A 69 -21.98 -1.59 -10.16
CA ARG A 69 -21.87 -2.04 -11.56
C ARG A 69 -20.53 -2.72 -11.80
N GLU A 70 -19.45 -2.15 -11.30
CA GLU A 70 -18.11 -2.73 -11.41
C GLU A 70 -18.02 -4.09 -10.72
N ALA A 71 -18.53 -4.23 -9.50
CA ALA A 71 -18.58 -5.51 -8.79
C ALA A 71 -19.39 -6.57 -9.56
N ARG A 72 -20.52 -6.19 -10.18
CA ARG A 72 -21.31 -7.09 -11.04
C ARG A 72 -20.55 -7.49 -12.30
N PHE A 73 -19.90 -6.54 -12.95
CA PHE A 73 -19.08 -6.79 -14.13
C PHE A 73 -17.94 -7.77 -13.83
N LEU A 74 -17.21 -7.54 -12.72
CA LEU A 74 -16.14 -8.43 -12.28
C LEU A 74 -16.66 -9.84 -11.97
N LEU A 75 -17.77 -9.98 -11.22
CA LEU A 75 -18.35 -11.29 -10.94
C LEU A 75 -18.79 -12.02 -12.22
N ALA A 76 -19.47 -11.31 -13.14
CA ALA A 76 -19.89 -11.87 -14.41
C ALA A 76 -18.70 -12.31 -15.27
N GLY A 77 -17.64 -11.49 -15.34
CA GLY A 77 -16.42 -11.81 -16.07
C GLY A 77 -15.72 -13.06 -15.53
N HIS A 78 -15.61 -13.20 -14.21
CA HIS A 78 -14.99 -14.37 -13.60
C HIS A 78 -15.86 -15.63 -13.72
N LEU A 79 -17.19 -15.50 -13.67
CA LEU A 79 -18.11 -16.62 -13.95
C LEU A 79 -18.02 -17.07 -15.42
N LEU A 80 -17.91 -16.14 -16.36
CA LEU A 80 -17.68 -16.45 -17.76
C LEU A 80 -16.34 -17.16 -17.96
N LEU A 81 -15.28 -16.68 -17.32
CA LEU A 81 -13.97 -17.33 -17.36
C LEU A 81 -14.02 -18.76 -16.80
N LEU A 82 -14.75 -18.97 -15.70
CA LEU A 82 -14.99 -20.30 -15.13
C LEU A 82 -15.74 -21.21 -16.12
N ALA A 83 -16.78 -20.71 -16.77
CA ALA A 83 -17.49 -21.47 -17.80
C ALA A 83 -16.57 -21.87 -18.96
N ILE A 84 -15.76 -20.93 -19.47
CA ILE A 84 -14.78 -21.20 -20.54
C ILE A 84 -13.77 -22.26 -20.08
N ALA A 85 -13.22 -22.13 -18.88
CA ALA A 85 -12.26 -23.07 -18.33
C ALA A 85 -12.83 -24.49 -18.21
N LEU A 86 -14.08 -24.63 -17.77
CA LEU A 86 -14.76 -25.92 -17.64
C LEU A 86 -15.10 -26.53 -19.01
N LEU A 87 -15.59 -25.72 -19.97
CA LEU A 87 -15.99 -26.20 -21.30
C LEU A 87 -14.79 -26.60 -22.17
N THR A 88 -13.65 -25.94 -21.99
CA THR A 88 -12.43 -26.18 -22.80
C THR A 88 -11.38 -27.03 -22.10
N GLY A 89 -11.57 -27.33 -20.81
CA GLY A 89 -10.57 -27.99 -19.96
C GLY A 89 -9.38 -27.09 -19.56
N GLN A 90 -9.39 -25.81 -19.93
CA GLN A 90 -8.32 -24.83 -19.66
C GLN A 90 -8.40 -24.28 -18.23
N TRP A 91 -8.34 -25.16 -17.23
CA TRP A 91 -8.42 -24.79 -15.81
C TRP A 91 -7.33 -23.79 -15.38
N MET A 92 -6.19 -23.77 -16.08
CA MET A 92 -5.08 -22.84 -15.84
C MET A 92 -5.49 -21.36 -16.00
N LEU A 93 -6.53 -21.05 -16.79
CA LEU A 93 -7.05 -19.69 -16.91
C LEU A 93 -7.53 -19.15 -15.55
N ILE A 94 -8.11 -20.01 -14.70
CA ILE A 94 -8.54 -19.62 -13.36
C ILE A 94 -7.35 -19.33 -12.46
N VAL A 95 -6.27 -20.11 -12.59
CA VAL A 95 -5.04 -19.88 -11.82
C VAL A 95 -4.36 -18.57 -12.24
N LEU A 96 -4.24 -18.32 -13.54
CA LEU A 96 -3.49 -17.17 -14.06
C LEU A 96 -4.26 -15.86 -14.01
N VAL A 97 -5.59 -15.88 -13.98
CA VAL A 97 -6.40 -14.65 -13.97
C VAL A 97 -7.09 -14.44 -12.62
N THR A 98 -7.88 -15.41 -12.17
CA THR A 98 -8.67 -15.27 -10.94
C THR A 98 -7.80 -15.36 -9.69
N LEU A 99 -6.84 -16.29 -9.67
CA LEU A 99 -6.04 -16.57 -8.48
C LEU A 99 -4.70 -15.83 -8.43
N ALA A 100 -4.30 -15.15 -9.51
CA ALA A 100 -2.98 -14.52 -9.63
C ALA A 100 -2.60 -13.59 -8.47
N ASN A 101 -3.56 -12.83 -7.95
CA ASN A 101 -3.33 -11.90 -6.82
C ASN A 101 -3.37 -12.58 -5.44
N PHE A 102 -3.37 -13.91 -5.39
CA PHE A 102 -3.47 -14.67 -4.13
C PHE A 102 -2.41 -15.75 -4.01
N TYR A 103 -1.36 -15.72 -4.82
CA TYR A 103 -0.18 -16.56 -4.65
C TYR A 103 1.08 -15.83 -5.10
N GLY A 104 2.22 -16.20 -4.51
CA GLY A 104 3.51 -15.65 -4.93
C GLY A 104 3.81 -14.22 -4.45
N ASP A 105 2.98 -13.64 -3.59
CA ASP A 105 3.13 -12.29 -3.07
C ASP A 105 4.30 -12.13 -2.07
N TRP A 106 5.02 -13.20 -1.74
CA TRP A 106 6.07 -13.18 -0.72
C TRP A 106 7.12 -12.11 -0.96
N LEU A 107 7.58 -11.95 -2.20
CA LEU A 107 8.58 -10.95 -2.52
C LEU A 107 7.99 -9.54 -2.40
N LEU A 108 6.74 -9.36 -2.83
CA LEU A 108 6.00 -8.10 -2.67
C LEU A 108 5.91 -7.74 -1.19
N TYR A 109 5.42 -8.63 -0.34
CA TYR A 109 5.34 -8.38 1.11
C TYR A 109 6.72 -8.13 1.74
N LEU A 110 7.74 -8.89 1.36
CA LEU A 110 9.10 -8.74 1.90
C LEU A 110 9.70 -7.36 1.61
N LEU A 111 9.36 -6.73 0.50
CA LEU A 111 9.88 -5.43 0.08
C LEU A 111 8.91 -4.29 0.43
N ASN A 112 7.63 -4.42 0.14
CA ASN A 112 6.60 -3.41 0.38
C ASN A 112 6.46 -3.05 1.85
N ASN A 113 6.49 -4.05 2.74
CA ASN A 113 6.35 -3.78 4.17
C ASN A 113 7.53 -2.98 4.73
N THR A 114 8.71 -3.02 4.09
CA THR A 114 9.84 -2.20 4.56
C THR A 114 9.61 -0.71 4.39
N GLN A 115 8.68 -0.31 3.52
CA GLN A 115 8.46 1.07 3.12
C GLN A 115 7.81 1.92 4.21
N HIS A 116 6.94 1.35 5.03
CA HIS A 116 6.18 2.11 6.04
C HIS A 116 6.24 1.49 7.44
N VAL A 117 6.52 0.19 7.56
CA VAL A 117 6.43 -0.50 8.86
C VAL A 117 7.40 0.10 9.86
N GLY A 118 6.85 0.42 11.04
CA GLY A 118 7.55 1.02 12.16
C GLY A 118 7.71 2.55 12.09
N LEU A 119 7.34 3.19 10.98
CA LEU A 119 7.47 4.64 10.85
C LEU A 119 6.26 5.39 11.42
N MET A 120 6.38 6.72 11.52
CA MET A 120 5.30 7.58 12.00
C MET A 120 4.11 7.54 11.03
N ASP A 121 2.90 7.60 11.56
CA ASP A 121 1.68 7.84 10.81
C ASP A 121 1.25 9.31 10.94
N ASN A 122 0.27 9.76 10.15
CA ASN A 122 -0.38 11.07 10.31
C ASN A 122 0.54 12.31 10.29
N VAL A 123 1.74 12.21 9.70
CA VAL A 123 2.66 13.34 9.51
C VAL A 123 2.69 13.78 8.04
N PRO A 124 2.72 15.10 7.77
CA PRO A 124 2.74 15.62 6.39
C PRO A 124 4.10 15.42 5.69
N ASP A 125 5.14 15.04 6.43
CA ASP A 125 6.49 14.86 5.92
C ASP A 125 6.78 13.40 5.58
N PHE A 126 6.83 13.09 4.28
CA PHE A 126 7.08 11.73 3.79
C PHE A 126 8.42 11.14 4.23
N ARG A 127 9.40 11.96 4.60
CA ARG A 127 10.70 11.50 5.11
C ARG A 127 10.58 10.84 6.49
N LEU A 128 9.46 11.07 7.20
CA LEU A 128 9.20 10.55 8.54
C LEU A 128 8.24 9.36 8.55
N CYS A 129 7.37 9.24 7.55
CA CYS A 129 6.39 8.16 7.45
C CYS A 129 6.72 7.10 6.39
N THR A 130 7.77 7.31 5.59
CA THR A 130 8.20 6.37 4.55
C THR A 130 9.71 6.10 4.59
N ARG A 131 10.13 4.96 4.06
CA ARG A 131 11.53 4.48 4.10
C ARG A 131 12.08 4.24 2.70
N THR A 132 13.29 4.72 2.51
CA THR A 132 14.18 4.28 1.41
C THR A 132 15.22 3.32 1.96
N PHE A 133 15.49 2.24 1.25
CA PHE A 133 16.46 1.22 1.64
C PHE A 133 17.27 0.72 0.44
N HIS A 134 18.47 0.19 0.69
CA HIS A 134 19.26 -0.44 -0.35
C HIS A 134 18.95 -1.93 -0.47
N VAL A 135 18.87 -2.39 -1.72
CA VAL A 135 18.66 -3.79 -2.05
C VAL A 135 19.50 -4.14 -3.28
N ASN A 136 19.81 -5.43 -3.43
CA ASN A 136 20.60 -5.91 -4.57
C ASN A 136 19.92 -5.55 -5.91
N PRO A 137 20.69 -5.45 -7.01
CA PRO A 137 20.17 -5.04 -8.31
C PRO A 137 19.02 -5.91 -8.85
N PHE A 138 19.00 -7.20 -8.53
CA PHE A 138 17.95 -8.13 -8.98
C PHE A 138 16.61 -7.81 -8.32
N PHE A 139 16.56 -7.68 -6.99
CA PHE A 139 15.34 -7.26 -6.30
C PHE A 139 14.96 -5.82 -6.61
N ARG A 140 15.92 -4.92 -6.81
CA ARG A 140 15.62 -3.56 -7.26
C ARG A 140 14.92 -3.54 -8.62
N PHE A 141 15.34 -4.40 -9.54
CA PHE A 141 14.69 -4.57 -10.83
C PHE A 141 13.27 -5.15 -10.69
N LEU A 142 13.11 -6.25 -9.96
CA LEU A 142 11.81 -6.89 -9.74
C LEU A 142 10.82 -5.95 -9.03
N TYR A 143 11.33 -5.10 -8.15
CA TYR A 143 10.55 -4.14 -7.37
C TYR A 143 10.44 -2.77 -8.04
N TRP A 144 10.79 -2.67 -9.32
CA TRP A 144 10.69 -1.44 -10.11
C TRP A 144 11.29 -0.21 -9.42
N HIS A 145 12.44 -0.36 -8.76
CA HIS A 145 13.09 0.73 -8.01
C HIS A 145 12.26 1.33 -6.87
N MET A 146 11.17 0.68 -6.44
CA MET A 146 10.33 1.17 -5.34
C MET A 146 10.96 1.01 -3.95
N ASN A 147 12.21 0.55 -3.88
CA ASN A 147 13.03 0.68 -2.69
C ASN A 147 13.41 2.15 -2.39
N TYR A 148 13.24 3.06 -3.37
CA TYR A 148 13.35 4.52 -3.23
C TYR A 148 11.96 5.13 -2.99
N HIS A 149 11.36 4.80 -1.84
CA HIS A 149 9.95 5.11 -1.58
C HIS A 149 9.73 6.52 -1.05
N ILE A 150 10.67 7.06 -0.28
CA ILE A 150 10.62 8.47 0.16
C ILE A 150 10.59 9.38 -1.07
N GLU A 151 11.42 9.09 -2.06
CA GLU A 151 11.52 9.83 -3.30
C GLU A 151 10.23 9.76 -4.11
N HIS A 152 9.62 8.56 -4.17
CA HIS A 152 8.34 8.37 -4.84
C HIS A 152 7.26 9.23 -4.20
N HIS A 153 7.13 9.24 -2.88
CA HIS A 153 6.12 10.05 -2.20
C HIS A 153 6.38 11.55 -2.31
N MET A 154 7.65 11.99 -2.15
CA MET A 154 8.02 13.40 -2.29
C MET A 154 7.82 13.92 -3.74
N TYR A 155 8.00 13.06 -4.74
CA TYR A 155 7.96 13.43 -6.16
C TYR A 155 7.24 12.37 -7.01
N ALA A 156 5.97 12.10 -6.72
CA ALA A 156 5.18 11.01 -7.33
C ALA A 156 5.09 11.04 -8.87
N ALA A 157 5.30 12.21 -9.49
CA ALA A 157 5.35 12.35 -10.94
C ALA A 157 6.65 11.81 -11.58
N VAL A 158 7.69 11.54 -10.80
CA VAL A 158 8.96 11.00 -11.30
C VAL A 158 8.78 9.50 -11.57
N PRO A 159 9.07 9.03 -12.79
CA PRO A 159 8.89 7.61 -13.11
C PRO A 159 9.88 6.74 -12.34
N CYS A 160 9.45 5.52 -12.02
CA CYS A 160 10.16 4.62 -11.11
C CYS A 160 11.63 4.35 -11.51
N TYR A 161 11.90 4.22 -12.82
CA TYR A 161 13.25 4.01 -13.36
C TYR A 161 14.21 5.20 -13.15
N ASN A 162 13.70 6.39 -12.83
CA ASN A 162 14.50 7.58 -12.51
C ASN A 162 14.67 7.81 -10.99
N LEU A 163 14.02 7.02 -10.13
CA LEU A 163 14.05 7.26 -8.68
C LEU A 163 15.46 7.19 -8.08
N ARG A 164 16.35 6.36 -8.64
CA ARG A 164 17.76 6.35 -8.23
C ARG A 164 18.45 7.70 -8.48
N ARG A 165 18.21 8.31 -9.65
CA ARG A 165 18.81 9.62 -9.99
C ARG A 165 18.23 10.72 -9.11
N LEU A 166 16.93 10.62 -8.79
CA LEU A 166 16.28 11.51 -7.86
C LEU A 166 16.88 11.37 -6.45
N HIS A 167 17.05 10.14 -5.95
CA HIS A 167 17.71 9.86 -4.67
C HIS A 167 19.07 10.55 -4.58
N GLU A 168 19.90 10.43 -5.62
CA GLU A 168 21.21 11.09 -5.67
C GLU A 168 21.08 12.63 -5.63
N ALA A 169 20.08 13.20 -6.32
CA ALA A 169 19.85 14.65 -6.36
C ALA A 169 19.35 15.23 -5.04
N VAL A 170 18.49 14.51 -4.31
CA VAL A 170 17.90 14.96 -3.04
C VAL A 170 18.55 14.35 -1.82
N ARG A 171 19.66 13.62 -1.95
CA ARG A 171 20.34 12.90 -0.86
C ARG A 171 20.63 13.77 0.37
N HIS A 172 20.90 15.05 0.18
CA HIS A 172 21.14 16.02 1.26
C HIS A 172 19.92 16.29 2.15
N ASP A 173 18.73 15.90 1.68
CA ASP A 173 17.43 16.11 2.31
C ASP A 173 16.82 14.81 2.87
N LEU A 174 17.49 13.67 2.65
CA LEU A 174 16.98 12.35 3.00
C LEU A 174 17.61 11.81 4.29
N PRO A 175 16.87 10.99 5.06
CA PRO A 175 17.45 10.29 6.19
C PRO A 175 18.50 9.26 5.77
N PRO A 176 19.32 8.77 6.72
CA PRO A 176 20.22 7.65 6.47
C PRO A 176 19.48 6.41 5.93
N VAL A 177 20.08 5.75 4.95
CA VAL A 177 19.51 4.58 4.27
C VAL A 177 20.11 3.31 4.87
N SER A 178 19.27 2.35 5.27
CA SER A 178 19.74 1.04 5.72
C SER A 178 20.33 0.23 4.54
N ASP A 179 21.52 -0.34 4.74
CA ASP A 179 22.23 -1.08 3.69
C ASP A 179 21.85 -2.56 3.67
N GLY A 180 21.01 -2.93 2.70
CA GLY A 180 20.58 -4.30 2.48
C GLY A 180 19.35 -4.69 3.30
N LEU A 181 18.58 -5.62 2.73
CA LEU A 181 17.31 -6.07 3.24
C LEU A 181 17.38 -6.60 4.69
N VAL A 182 18.48 -7.26 5.05
CA VAL A 182 18.68 -7.79 6.41
C VAL A 182 18.84 -6.66 7.43
N ALA A 183 19.61 -5.62 7.09
CA ALA A 183 19.78 -4.47 7.99
C ALA A 183 18.45 -3.72 8.17
N THR A 184 17.70 -3.52 7.07
CA THR A 184 16.38 -2.90 7.10
C THR A 184 15.39 -3.67 7.98
N TRP A 185 15.29 -4.99 7.83
CA TRP A 185 14.37 -5.78 8.66
C TRP A 185 14.80 -5.86 10.13
N ARG A 186 16.11 -5.84 10.45
CA ARG A 186 16.56 -5.74 11.85
C ARG A 186 16.10 -4.44 12.49
N GLU A 187 16.29 -3.32 11.81
CA GLU A 187 15.82 -2.00 12.26
C GLU A 187 14.30 -2.02 12.50
N ILE A 188 13.53 -2.53 11.54
CA ILE A 188 12.07 -2.65 11.65
C ILE A 188 11.67 -3.49 12.85
N ILE A 189 12.29 -4.66 13.04
CA ILE A 189 11.97 -5.56 14.16
C ILE A 189 12.25 -4.89 15.51
N ASP A 190 13.37 -4.16 15.62
CA ASP A 190 13.72 -3.45 16.86
C ASP A 190 12.75 -2.29 17.15
N ILE A 191 12.33 -1.56 16.12
CA ILE A 191 11.28 -0.53 16.22
C ILE A 191 9.96 -1.14 16.67
N MET A 192 9.50 -2.20 16.00
CA MET A 192 8.24 -2.86 16.31
C MET A 192 8.21 -3.41 17.74
N ARG A 193 9.33 -3.97 18.23
CA ARG A 193 9.43 -4.44 19.61
C ARG A 193 9.17 -3.32 20.61
N ARG A 194 9.76 -2.15 20.38
CA ARG A 194 9.53 -0.98 21.25
C ARG A 194 8.10 -0.47 21.15
N GLN A 195 7.52 -0.45 19.94
CA GLN A 195 6.11 -0.05 19.74
C GLN A 195 5.12 -1.03 20.39
N HIS A 196 5.50 -2.31 20.50
CA HIS A 196 4.71 -3.30 21.22
C HIS A 196 4.79 -3.12 22.74
N GLU A 197 5.97 -2.75 23.25
CA GLU A 197 6.19 -2.43 24.67
C GLU A 197 5.52 -1.10 25.08
N ASP A 198 5.57 -0.09 24.21
CA ASP A 198 4.94 1.22 24.36
C ASP A 198 4.19 1.62 23.08
N PRO A 199 2.87 1.38 23.03
CA PRO A 199 2.03 1.76 21.89
C PRO A 199 1.92 3.27 21.66
N THR A 200 2.36 4.11 22.59
CA THR A 200 2.37 5.58 22.38
C THR A 200 3.67 6.07 21.76
N TRP A 201 4.69 5.21 21.70
CA TRP A 201 5.98 5.54 21.15
C TRP A 201 5.97 5.46 19.61
N GLN A 202 6.48 6.50 18.97
CA GLN A 202 6.70 6.54 17.53
C GLN A 202 8.19 6.68 17.21
N TYR A 203 8.65 5.88 16.24
CA TYR A 203 10.03 6.01 15.77
C TYR A 203 10.17 7.25 14.91
N ARG A 204 10.92 8.23 15.41
CA ARG A 204 11.23 9.46 14.69
C ARG A 204 12.59 9.34 14.03
N VAL A 205 12.58 9.28 12.71
CA VAL A 205 13.80 9.28 11.90
C VAL A 205 14.55 10.60 12.10
N THR A 206 15.89 10.53 12.22
CA THR A 206 16.74 11.73 12.30
C THR A 206 17.06 12.21 10.89
N LEU A 207 16.65 13.44 10.56
CA LEU A 207 17.00 14.08 9.31
C LEU A 207 18.38 14.74 9.40
N PRO A 208 19.13 14.85 8.28
CA PRO A 208 20.39 15.58 8.26
C PRO A 208 20.17 17.06 8.59
N GLU A 209 21.18 17.73 9.15
CA GLU A 209 21.11 19.17 9.46
C GLU A 209 20.88 20.04 8.21
N SER A 210 21.28 19.53 7.04
CA SER A 210 21.06 20.14 5.74
C SER A 210 19.64 19.95 5.19
N ALA A 211 18.78 19.20 5.87
CA ALA A 211 17.43 18.94 5.41
C ALA A 211 16.62 20.23 5.37
N ASN A 212 15.89 20.42 4.27
CA ASN A 212 14.94 21.50 4.17
C ASN A 212 13.82 21.30 5.21
N PRO A 213 13.21 22.39 5.72
CA PRO A 213 12.01 22.26 6.52
C PRO A 213 10.94 21.47 5.75
N PRO A 214 10.04 20.77 6.44
CA PRO A 214 8.94 20.08 5.78
C PRO A 214 8.27 21.05 4.82
N ARG A 215 8.01 20.62 3.57
CA ARG A 215 7.17 21.42 2.69
C ARG A 215 5.82 21.55 3.38
N GLU A 216 5.50 22.75 3.86
CA GLU A 216 4.10 23.08 4.12
C GLU A 216 3.36 22.81 2.81
N PHE A 217 2.28 22.04 2.87
CA PHE A 217 1.27 22.07 1.82
C PHE A 217 0.67 23.47 1.85
N LEU A 218 1.41 24.46 1.34
CA LEU A 218 0.87 25.76 1.06
C LEU A 218 -0.24 25.48 0.04
N PRO A 219 -1.52 25.75 0.38
CA PRO A 219 -2.54 25.73 -0.65
C PRO A 219 -2.03 26.62 -1.77
N ARG A 220 -2.02 26.09 -2.99
CA ARG A 220 -1.76 26.86 -4.20
C ARG A 220 -2.52 28.19 -4.05
N PRO A 221 -1.89 29.37 -4.19
CA PRO A 221 -2.56 30.65 -3.97
C PRO A 221 -3.83 30.83 -4.83
N ASP A 222 -3.90 30.07 -5.92
CA ASP A 222 -4.95 30.00 -6.93
C ASP A 222 -5.94 28.82 -6.74
N TYR A 223 -5.71 27.91 -5.77
CA TYR A 223 -6.63 26.81 -5.51
C TYR A 223 -7.83 27.28 -4.71
N ARG A 224 -8.94 27.52 -5.40
CA ARG A 224 -10.26 27.63 -4.78
C ARG A 224 -10.88 26.24 -4.77
N PRO A 225 -11.09 25.61 -3.60
CA PRO A 225 -11.87 24.38 -3.55
C PRO A 225 -13.27 24.68 -4.12
N ASP A 226 -13.78 23.77 -4.95
CA ASP A 226 -15.16 23.86 -5.42
C ASP A 226 -16.08 23.96 -4.19
N PRO A 227 -17.11 24.82 -4.22
CA PRO A 227 -18.05 24.90 -3.10
C PRO A 227 -18.67 23.52 -2.90
N LEU A 228 -18.65 23.05 -1.65
CA LEU A 228 -19.33 21.82 -1.27
C LEU A 228 -20.79 21.91 -1.75
N PRO A 229 -21.32 20.86 -2.40
CA PRO A 229 -22.72 20.87 -2.84
C PRO A 229 -23.64 21.12 -1.63
N ALA A 230 -24.60 22.03 -1.82
CA ALA A 230 -25.58 22.44 -0.82
C ALA A 230 -26.51 21.32 -0.39
#